data_AF-A0A8J4B2V9-F1
#
_entry.id   AF-A0A8J4B2V9-F1
#
_cell.length_a   1.000
_cell.length_b   1.000
_cell.length_c   1.000
_cell.angle_alpha   90.00
_cell.angle_beta   90.00
_cell.angle_gamma   90.00
#
_symmetry.space_group_name_H-M   'P 1'
#
loop_
_entity.id
_entity.type
_entity.pdbx_description
1 polymer ?
#
loop_
_entity_poly.entity_id
_entity_poly.type
_entity_poly.pdbx_seq_one_letter_code
_entity_poly.pdbx_strand_id
1 'polypeptide(L)'
;IPWRRIISIFLKVNHIVLSRRVAVSCTKMLQSASSFVAPTRADRALAHSFARPIINGGLNARLRIVRLQTALSDAVSESVGANVTGSTASVDGPVVEAKIPWYKKPCAFQEVHSVEELLAAVSPANNGGRMAVVDFYAGWCACCKSSFPALCRIPKNDLLAENFNFYKANIEVGDFASFIKKKGVRGIPYVLVFNSDGSDLIGMGASFKKMESLRKNLDFIATAEKKDFVLDPNGFVISR
;
A
#
# COMPACT_ATOMS: atom_id res chain seq x y z
N ILE A 1 11.92 -32.85 -50.93
CA ILE A 1 10.85 -31.96 -51.44
C ILE A 1 10.16 -32.71 -52.59
N PRO A 2 8.81 -32.67 -52.78
CA PRO A 2 7.83 -31.73 -52.22
C PRO A 2 6.89 -32.33 -51.16
N TRP A 3 6.45 -31.63 -50.09
CA TRP A 3 5.86 -30.28 -50.03
C TRP A 3 4.54 -30.07 -50.81
N ARG A 4 3.84 -31.14 -51.23
CA ARG A 4 2.55 -31.04 -51.95
C ARG A 4 1.39 -31.90 -51.42
N ARG A 5 1.44 -32.43 -50.19
CA ARG A 5 0.42 -33.39 -49.67
C ARG A 5 -0.28 -33.05 -48.34
N ILE A 6 0.04 -31.93 -47.67
CA ILE A 6 -0.57 -31.61 -46.36
C ILE A 6 -1.67 -30.53 -46.45
N ILE A 7 -1.64 -29.65 -47.46
CA ILE A 7 -2.63 -28.56 -47.64
C ILE A 7 -3.89 -29.07 -48.37
N SER A 8 -4.49 -30.17 -47.90
CA SER A 8 -5.68 -30.79 -48.53
C SER A 8 -6.74 -31.29 -47.55
N ILE A 9 -6.57 -31.08 -46.25
CA ILE A 9 -7.57 -31.45 -45.22
C ILE A 9 -8.50 -30.25 -44.88
N PHE A 10 -8.13 -29.03 -45.26
CA PHE A 10 -8.76 -27.79 -44.77
C PHE A 10 -10.03 -27.32 -45.51
N LEU A 11 -10.45 -27.99 -46.60
CA LEU A 11 -11.53 -27.50 -47.48
C LEU A 11 -12.41 -28.63 -48.06
N LYS A 12 -13.03 -29.49 -47.23
CA LYS A 12 -14.06 -30.44 -47.75
C LYS A 12 -15.11 -31.02 -46.79
N VAL A 13 -15.59 -30.26 -45.80
CA VAL A 13 -16.89 -30.53 -45.16
C VAL A 13 -17.68 -29.23 -45.10
N ASN A 14 -18.74 -29.12 -45.91
CA ASN A 14 -19.60 -27.93 -45.93
C ASN A 14 -21.01 -28.30 -46.45
N HIS A 15 -22.05 -27.75 -45.81
CA HIS A 15 -23.48 -27.84 -46.16
C HIS A 15 -24.16 -29.22 -46.34
N ILE A 16 -25.13 -29.54 -45.46
CA ILE A 16 -26.36 -30.30 -45.81
C ILE A 16 -27.47 -30.06 -44.74
N VAL A 17 -28.73 -29.87 -45.18
CA VAL A 17 -30.00 -29.73 -44.41
C VAL A 17 -30.03 -28.64 -43.32
N LEU A 18 -30.71 -27.48 -43.48
CA LEU A 18 -32.14 -27.14 -43.65
C LEU A 18 -33.06 -27.21 -42.39
N SER A 19 -33.28 -26.02 -41.80
CA SER A 19 -34.58 -25.34 -41.65
C SER A 19 -35.79 -26.05 -40.97
N ARG A 20 -36.22 -25.52 -39.80
CA ARG A 20 -37.51 -24.78 -39.62
C ARG A 20 -37.89 -24.50 -38.14
N ARG A 21 -38.53 -23.34 -37.91
CA ARG A 21 -39.53 -23.03 -36.83
C ARG A 21 -38.99 -23.04 -35.36
N VAL A 22 -39.54 -22.30 -34.38
CA VAL A 22 -40.60 -21.25 -34.31
C VAL A 22 -40.04 -20.05 -33.54
N ALA A 23 -40.47 -18.81 -33.86
CA ALA A 23 -40.26 -17.65 -32.99
C ALA A 23 -41.50 -17.40 -32.12
N VAL A 24 -41.31 -17.16 -30.81
CA VAL A 24 -42.36 -16.73 -29.88
C VAL A 24 -42.03 -15.30 -29.41
N SER A 25 -43.07 -14.49 -29.19
CA SER A 25 -43.01 -13.03 -29.02
C SER A 25 -43.77 -12.57 -27.76
N CYS A 26 -43.85 -11.24 -27.57
CA CYS A 26 -44.35 -10.51 -26.39
C CYS A 26 -43.39 -10.57 -25.18
N THR A 27 -42.94 -9.46 -24.58
CA THR A 27 -43.23 -8.02 -24.82
C THR A 27 -44.67 -7.56 -24.58
N LYS A 28 -44.97 -7.22 -23.33
CA LYS A 28 -46.03 -6.34 -22.76
C LYS A 28 -45.63 -6.13 -21.28
N MET A 29 -45.88 -5.03 -20.57
CA MET A 29 -46.63 -3.77 -20.78
C MET A 29 -46.00 -2.76 -19.76
N LEU A 30 -45.79 -1.44 -19.97
CA LEU A 30 -46.75 -0.32 -20.15
C LEU A 30 -47.93 -0.39 -19.13
N GLN A 31 -48.27 0.62 -18.31
CA GLN A 31 -47.94 2.06 -18.27
C GLN A 31 -48.22 2.68 -16.88
N SER A 32 -47.41 3.67 -16.46
CA SER A 32 -47.81 4.91 -15.75
C SER A 32 -46.55 5.76 -15.55
N ALA A 33 -46.35 6.98 -16.07
CA ALA A 33 -47.19 8.13 -16.42
C ALA A 33 -47.44 9.12 -15.25
N SER A 34 -46.93 10.33 -15.44
CA SER A 34 -47.37 11.60 -14.84
C SER A 34 -47.13 11.88 -13.34
N SER A 35 -46.01 12.55 -13.04
CA SER A 35 -45.89 13.61 -12.02
C SER A 35 -44.64 14.47 -12.25
N PHE A 36 -44.57 15.13 -13.41
CA PHE A 36 -43.48 16.05 -13.75
C PHE A 36 -43.84 17.46 -13.29
N VAL A 37 -43.38 17.87 -12.10
CA VAL A 37 -43.63 19.21 -11.56
C VAL A 37 -42.69 20.21 -12.23
N ALA A 38 -43.25 21.19 -12.95
CA ALA A 38 -42.49 22.25 -13.59
C ALA A 38 -42.12 23.35 -12.58
N PRO A 39 -40.89 23.90 -12.62
CA PRO A 39 -40.54 25.08 -11.83
C PRO A 39 -41.28 26.32 -12.37
N THR A 40 -41.97 27.04 -11.49
CA THR A 40 -42.74 28.24 -11.83
C THR A 40 -41.84 29.46 -12.06
N ARG A 41 -42.31 30.38 -12.91
CA ARG A 41 -41.54 31.53 -13.42
C ARG A 41 -41.75 32.81 -12.60
N ALA A 42 -40.93 32.99 -11.58
CA ALA A 42 -40.61 34.27 -10.94
C ALA A 42 -39.12 34.20 -10.50
N ASP A 43 -38.30 35.25 -10.55
CA ASP A 43 -38.59 36.67 -10.78
C ASP A 43 -37.86 37.27 -12.01
N ARG A 44 -38.16 38.55 -12.29
CA ARG A 44 -37.50 39.41 -13.29
C ARG A 44 -37.04 40.70 -12.63
N ALA A 45 -35.95 41.26 -13.13
CA ALA A 45 -35.22 42.46 -12.66
C ALA A 45 -34.21 42.15 -11.53
N LEU A 46 -33.12 42.90 -11.37
CA LEU A 46 -32.71 44.16 -12.04
C LEU A 46 -31.45 44.00 -12.90
N ALA A 47 -31.22 44.95 -13.81
CA ALA A 47 -30.01 45.02 -14.63
C ALA A 47 -29.39 46.43 -14.56
N HIS A 48 -28.25 46.53 -13.87
CA HIS A 48 -27.30 47.65 -13.98
C HIS A 48 -25.90 47.01 -14.03
N SER A 49 -25.25 46.91 -15.19
CA SER A 49 -24.64 48.00 -15.97
C SER A 49 -23.46 48.64 -15.25
N PHE A 50 -22.26 48.09 -15.50
CA PHE A 50 -21.00 48.84 -15.52
C PHE A 50 -20.07 48.28 -16.60
N ALA A 51 -19.36 49.17 -17.28
CA ALA A 51 -18.53 48.85 -18.44
C ALA A 51 -17.06 48.57 -18.09
N ARG A 52 -16.32 48.02 -19.05
CA ARG A 52 -14.85 47.93 -19.01
C ARG A 52 -14.21 49.33 -18.96
N PRO A 53 -12.93 49.42 -18.58
CA PRO A 53 -11.95 49.60 -19.67
C PRO A 53 -10.83 48.53 -19.68
N ILE A 54 -10.12 48.48 -20.81
CA ILE A 54 -8.91 47.67 -21.03
C ILE A 54 -7.70 48.61 -20.88
N ILE A 55 -6.63 48.15 -20.24
CA ILE A 55 -5.29 48.75 -20.40
C ILE A 55 -4.23 47.66 -20.62
N ASN A 56 -3.41 47.86 -21.65
CA ASN A 56 -2.19 47.08 -21.91
C ASN A 56 -1.03 47.64 -21.07
N GLY A 57 -0.06 46.81 -20.72
CA GLY A 57 1.19 47.27 -20.12
C GLY A 57 1.96 46.17 -19.41
N GLY A 58 2.84 45.47 -20.14
CA GLY A 58 3.84 44.58 -19.54
C GLY A 58 5.20 45.26 -19.47
N LEU A 59 5.95 45.04 -18.39
CA LEU A 59 7.41 45.23 -18.38
C LEU A 59 8.07 44.32 -17.34
N ASN A 60 9.28 43.85 -17.63
CA ASN A 60 10.06 43.01 -16.72
C ASN A 60 10.86 43.87 -15.73
N ALA A 61 10.80 43.56 -14.43
CA ALA A 61 11.67 44.16 -13.43
C ALA A 61 12.08 43.13 -12.34
N ARG A 62 13.22 42.47 -12.54
CA ARG A 62 13.95 41.80 -11.44
C ARG A 62 14.66 42.87 -10.62
N LEU A 63 14.30 43.06 -9.35
CA LEU A 63 15.20 43.69 -8.38
C LEU A 63 15.60 42.72 -7.28
N ARG A 64 16.87 42.80 -6.86
CA ARG A 64 17.45 42.06 -5.74
C ARG A 64 17.14 42.80 -4.44
N ILE A 65 16.59 42.12 -3.44
CA ILE A 65 16.64 42.62 -2.07
C ILE A 65 17.98 42.16 -1.46
N VAL A 66 18.80 43.14 -1.07
CA VAL A 66 20.11 42.93 -0.45
C VAL A 66 19.94 42.90 1.07
N ARG A 67 20.69 42.02 1.76
CA ARG A 67 20.76 42.03 3.23
C ARG A 67 21.34 43.36 3.71
N LEU A 68 20.68 44.01 4.66
CA LEU A 68 21.38 44.81 5.68
C LEU A 68 21.24 44.12 7.03
N GLN A 69 22.33 44.12 7.79
CA GLN A 69 22.46 43.56 9.11
C GLN A 69 23.42 44.47 9.87
N THR A 70 22.90 45.20 10.84
CA THR A 70 23.66 46.07 11.74
C THR A 70 23.25 45.75 13.17
N ALA A 71 24.21 45.70 14.08
CA ALA A 71 24.05 45.27 15.47
C ALA A 71 24.49 46.41 16.41
N LEU A 72 24.68 46.08 17.70
CA LEU A 72 25.12 46.93 18.82
C LEU A 72 23.97 47.75 19.46
N SER A 73 23.93 48.02 20.77
CA SER A 73 24.53 47.35 21.96
C SER A 73 23.96 47.99 23.25
N ASP A 74 24.33 47.45 24.43
CA ASP A 74 24.22 48.06 25.79
C ASP A 74 22.77 48.22 26.36
N ALA A 75 22.47 48.13 27.66
CA ALA A 75 23.09 47.62 28.91
C ALA A 75 21.90 47.27 29.88
N VAL A 76 21.90 46.32 30.84
CA VAL A 76 22.83 45.96 31.94
C VAL A 76 22.87 47.04 33.05
N SER A 77 22.55 46.79 34.33
CA SER A 77 22.11 45.58 35.08
C SER A 77 20.63 45.70 35.56
N GLU A 78 20.05 45.09 36.61
CA GLU A 78 20.39 44.12 37.70
C GLU A 78 19.08 43.34 38.07
N SER A 79 18.85 42.53 39.13
CA SER A 79 19.52 42.16 40.40
C SER A 79 19.35 40.64 40.67
N VAL A 80 20.33 39.91 41.22
CA VAL A 80 20.73 39.75 42.65
C VAL A 80 19.55 39.39 43.58
N GLY A 81 19.54 38.26 44.31
CA GLY A 81 20.53 37.17 44.46
C GLY A 81 19.87 35.82 44.83
N ALA A 82 20.54 34.67 44.66
CA ALA A 82 21.55 34.08 45.57
C ALA A 82 20.94 33.39 46.82
N ASN A 83 21.42 32.26 47.34
CA ASN A 83 22.37 31.24 46.85
C ASN A 83 22.30 30.02 47.81
N VAL A 84 22.07 28.79 47.31
CA VAL A 84 22.31 27.56 48.10
C VAL A 84 23.06 26.51 47.29
N THR A 85 24.30 26.33 47.71
CA THR A 85 25.27 25.28 47.41
C THR A 85 24.70 23.87 47.17
N GLY A 86 25.12 23.28 46.04
CA GLY A 86 25.89 22.04 46.05
C GLY A 86 25.24 20.75 46.54
N SER A 87 24.78 19.93 45.60
CA SER A 87 24.91 18.48 45.72
C SER A 87 25.06 17.84 44.32
N THR A 88 26.31 17.62 43.90
CA THR A 88 26.61 16.71 42.79
C THR A 88 26.42 15.27 43.28
N ALA A 89 25.16 14.86 43.40
CA ALA A 89 24.81 13.46 43.62
C ALA A 89 25.10 12.69 42.33
N SER A 90 26.30 12.08 42.24
CA SER A 90 26.59 11.10 41.21
C SER A 90 25.67 9.91 41.41
N VAL A 91 24.57 9.86 40.65
CA VAL A 91 23.69 8.70 40.60
C VAL A 91 24.32 7.64 39.70
N ASP A 92 25.49 7.14 40.12
CA ASP A 92 26.15 5.96 39.57
C ASP A 92 25.41 4.67 39.98
N GLY A 93 24.07 4.71 39.88
CA GLY A 93 23.28 3.50 39.78
C GLY A 93 23.57 2.85 38.42
N PRO A 94 23.59 1.51 38.33
CA PRO A 94 23.83 0.84 37.07
C PRO A 94 22.73 1.22 36.07
N VAL A 95 23.08 2.01 35.06
CA VAL A 95 22.23 2.25 33.89
C VAL A 95 22.10 0.93 33.16
N VAL A 96 21.08 0.16 33.55
CA VAL A 96 20.69 -1.09 32.90
C VAL A 96 20.15 -0.77 31.52
N GLU A 97 21.07 -0.63 30.56
CA GLU A 97 20.76 -0.29 29.17
C GLU A 97 19.70 -1.28 28.64
N ALA A 98 18.47 -0.80 28.53
CA ALA A 98 17.30 -1.64 28.35
C ALA A 98 17.36 -2.32 26.98
N LYS A 99 17.83 -3.57 26.98
CA LYS A 99 18.23 -4.33 25.79
C LYS A 99 17.09 -4.45 24.77
N ILE A 100 17.06 -3.49 23.85
CA ILE A 100 15.95 -3.25 22.92
C ILE A 100 15.55 -4.57 22.25
N PRO A 101 14.25 -4.99 22.34
CA PRO A 101 13.78 -6.21 21.73
C PRO A 101 14.15 -6.27 20.25
N TRP A 102 14.58 -7.44 19.77
CA TRP A 102 15.21 -7.55 18.45
C TRP A 102 14.30 -7.08 17.30
N TYR A 103 12.97 -7.21 17.46
CA TYR A 103 11.94 -6.76 16.53
C TYR A 103 11.60 -5.26 16.61
N LYS A 104 12.06 -4.55 17.66
CA LYS A 104 11.96 -3.09 17.82
C LYS A 104 13.19 -2.35 17.26
N LYS A 105 14.19 -3.07 16.71
CA LYS A 105 15.32 -2.45 16.01
C LYS A 105 14.88 -1.78 14.70
N PRO A 106 15.59 -0.74 14.22
CA PRO A 106 15.22 -0.01 13.00
C PRO A 106 15.00 -0.93 11.78
N CYS A 107 13.81 -0.81 11.19
CA CYS A 107 13.34 -1.61 10.07
C CYS A 107 12.29 -0.79 9.30
N ALA A 108 12.20 -0.96 7.98
CA ALA A 108 11.19 -0.27 7.17
C ALA A 108 9.78 -0.90 7.24
N PHE A 109 9.62 -2.00 7.99
CA PHE A 109 8.33 -2.65 8.25
C PHE A 109 7.58 -1.90 9.37
N GLN A 110 6.40 -1.38 9.03
CA GLN A 110 5.47 -0.75 9.98
C GLN A 110 4.89 -1.80 10.93
N GLU A 111 4.73 -1.47 12.22
CA GLU A 111 4.22 -2.43 13.22
C GLU A 111 2.72 -2.27 13.40
N VAL A 112 1.97 -3.35 13.19
CA VAL A 112 0.52 -3.42 13.44
C VAL A 112 0.25 -4.24 14.71
N HIS A 113 -0.80 -3.87 15.44
CA HIS A 113 -1.10 -4.31 16.80
C HIS A 113 -2.48 -4.99 16.92
N SER A 114 -3.35 -4.81 15.93
CA SER A 114 -4.65 -5.51 15.82
C SER A 114 -4.94 -6.02 14.41
N VAL A 115 -5.86 -6.98 14.28
CA VAL A 115 -6.28 -7.54 12.99
C VAL A 115 -7.07 -6.48 12.19
N GLU A 116 -7.82 -5.64 12.90
CA GLU A 116 -8.63 -4.54 12.39
C GLU A 116 -7.75 -3.46 11.77
N GLU A 117 -6.67 -3.07 12.47
CA GLU A 117 -5.63 -2.17 11.96
C GLU A 117 -4.95 -2.73 10.71
N LEU A 118 -4.58 -4.02 10.72
CA LEU A 118 -3.99 -4.67 9.55
C LEU A 118 -4.95 -4.68 8.34
N LEU A 119 -6.21 -5.10 8.55
CA LEU A 119 -7.20 -5.15 7.48
C LEU A 119 -7.52 -3.76 6.94
N ALA A 120 -7.57 -2.73 7.79
CA ALA A 120 -7.66 -1.35 7.34
C ALA A 120 -6.44 -0.92 6.52
N ALA A 121 -5.22 -1.27 6.95
CA ALA A 121 -3.96 -0.87 6.32
C ALA A 121 -3.66 -1.56 4.98
N VAL A 122 -4.20 -2.76 4.74
CA VAL A 122 -4.13 -3.44 3.42
C VAL A 122 -5.29 -3.10 2.49
N SER A 123 -6.34 -2.43 2.98
CA SER A 123 -7.53 -2.10 2.18
C SER A 123 -7.26 -1.10 1.04
N PRO A 124 -8.06 -1.08 -0.04
CA PRO A 124 -7.87 -0.19 -1.19
C PRO A 124 -7.88 1.30 -0.85
N ALA A 125 -8.56 1.68 0.24
CA ALA A 125 -8.66 3.07 0.68
C ALA A 125 -7.33 3.59 1.26
N ASN A 126 -6.48 2.72 1.81
CA ASN A 126 -5.28 3.09 2.56
C ASN A 126 -3.97 2.57 1.93
N ASN A 127 -4.01 1.48 1.15
CA ASN A 127 -2.81 0.86 0.60
C ASN A 127 -2.16 1.64 -0.57
N GLY A 128 -2.83 2.67 -1.09
CA GLY A 128 -2.33 3.52 -2.18
C GLY A 128 -2.26 2.82 -3.54
N GLY A 129 -3.07 1.77 -3.76
CA GLY A 129 -3.02 0.92 -4.95
C GLY A 129 -1.88 -0.12 -4.94
N ARG A 130 -1.04 -0.13 -3.90
CA ARG A 130 0.06 -1.09 -3.74
C ARG A 130 -0.42 -2.37 -3.06
N MET A 131 0.25 -3.48 -3.35
CA MET A 131 0.12 -4.72 -2.61
C MET A 131 0.67 -4.55 -1.18
N ALA A 132 0.52 -5.54 -0.30
CA ALA A 132 1.10 -5.49 1.05
C ALA A 132 1.80 -6.79 1.44
N VAL A 133 2.98 -6.68 2.05
CA VAL A 133 3.79 -7.79 2.57
C VAL A 133 3.75 -7.74 4.10
N VAL A 134 3.29 -8.81 4.73
CA VAL A 134 3.01 -8.87 6.17
C VAL A 134 3.79 -10.02 6.82
N ASP A 135 4.83 -9.70 7.61
CA ASP A 135 5.61 -10.70 8.37
C ASP A 135 5.00 -10.96 9.75
N PHE A 136 4.63 -12.22 10.01
CA PHE A 136 4.10 -12.66 11.31
C PHE A 136 5.21 -13.32 12.14
N TYR A 137 5.48 -12.73 13.31
CA TYR A 137 6.55 -13.13 14.21
C TYR A 137 6.08 -13.21 15.67
N ALA A 138 6.93 -13.70 16.57
CA ALA A 138 6.77 -13.61 18.02
C ALA A 138 8.11 -13.27 18.68
N GLY A 139 8.12 -12.56 19.81
CA GLY A 139 9.35 -12.15 20.51
C GLY A 139 10.27 -13.32 20.90
N TRP A 140 9.70 -14.46 21.27
CA TRP A 140 10.42 -15.71 21.56
C TRP A 140 10.94 -16.46 20.31
N CYS A 141 10.53 -16.08 19.10
CA CYS A 141 10.83 -16.81 17.87
C CYS A 141 12.29 -16.63 17.41
N ALA A 142 13.16 -17.59 17.74
CA ALA A 142 14.57 -17.60 17.33
C ALA A 142 14.77 -17.59 15.79
N CYS A 143 13.89 -18.27 15.04
CA CYS A 143 13.91 -18.27 13.58
C CYS A 143 13.59 -16.89 12.99
N CYS A 144 12.62 -16.18 13.57
CA CYS A 144 12.20 -14.83 13.19
C CYS A 144 13.33 -13.83 13.49
N LYS A 145 13.94 -13.92 14.68
CA LYS A 145 15.13 -13.13 15.05
C LYS A 145 16.29 -13.28 14.06
N SER A 146 16.44 -14.46 13.46
CA SER A 146 17.47 -14.74 12.46
C SER A 146 17.13 -14.23 11.06
N SER A 147 15.85 -14.21 10.66
CA SER A 147 15.43 -13.66 9.36
C SER A 147 15.23 -12.14 9.36
N PHE A 148 14.92 -11.53 10.51
CA PHE A 148 14.64 -10.08 10.63
C PHE A 148 15.67 -9.17 9.94
N PRO A 149 17.01 -9.34 10.08
CA PRO A 149 17.99 -8.49 9.38
C PRO A 149 17.99 -8.66 7.86
N ALA A 150 17.46 -9.76 7.35
CA ALA A 150 17.30 -10.04 5.91
C ALA A 150 15.95 -9.53 5.37
N LEU A 151 14.89 -9.57 6.19
CA LEU A 151 13.57 -8.97 5.92
C LEU A 151 13.67 -7.44 5.84
N CYS A 152 14.32 -6.78 6.79
CA CYS A 152 14.51 -5.32 6.82
C CYS A 152 15.41 -4.75 5.69
N ARG A 153 15.89 -5.61 4.77
CA ARG A 153 16.57 -5.22 3.53
C ARG A 153 15.66 -5.29 2.30
N ILE A 154 14.52 -5.98 2.36
CA ILE A 154 13.58 -6.13 1.23
C ILE A 154 13.03 -4.76 0.78
N PRO A 155 12.60 -3.83 1.68
CA PRO A 155 12.08 -2.52 1.28
C PRO A 155 13.17 -1.52 0.87
N LYS A 156 14.41 -1.99 0.64
CA LYS A 156 15.53 -1.20 0.09
C LYS A 156 15.81 -1.51 -1.39
N ASN A 157 14.97 -2.35 -2.01
CA ASN A 157 14.89 -2.50 -3.45
C ASN A 157 13.75 -1.59 -3.92
N ASP A 158 14.04 -0.61 -4.78
CA ASP A 158 13.09 0.42 -5.20
C ASP A 158 11.85 -0.19 -5.86
N LEU A 159 12.03 -1.21 -6.72
CA LEU A 159 10.93 -1.98 -7.32
C LEU A 159 9.95 -2.52 -6.27
N LEU A 160 10.47 -3.00 -5.13
CA LEU A 160 9.65 -3.56 -4.05
C LEU A 160 9.05 -2.47 -3.16
N ALA A 161 9.72 -1.33 -2.97
CA ALA A 161 9.18 -0.17 -2.26
C ALA A 161 8.05 0.53 -3.05
N GLU A 162 8.14 0.54 -4.38
CA GLU A 162 7.10 1.05 -5.29
C GLU A 162 5.88 0.12 -5.35
N ASN A 163 6.07 -1.20 -5.33
CA ASN A 163 4.97 -2.16 -5.50
C ASN A 163 4.30 -2.63 -4.19
N PHE A 164 4.96 -2.51 -3.04
CA PHE A 164 4.47 -3.05 -1.77
C PHE A 164 4.51 -2.06 -0.59
N ASN A 165 3.48 -2.11 0.24
CA ASN A 165 3.54 -1.69 1.65
C ASN A 165 4.15 -2.83 2.50
N PHE A 166 4.87 -2.51 3.58
CA PHE A 166 5.52 -3.50 4.43
C PHE A 166 5.08 -3.39 5.89
N TYR A 167 4.47 -4.45 6.40
CA TYR A 167 3.93 -4.55 7.75
C TYR A 167 4.53 -5.74 8.50
N LYS A 168 4.68 -5.64 9.81
CA LYS A 168 5.03 -6.74 10.70
C LYS A 168 3.98 -6.84 11.82
N ALA A 169 3.58 -8.05 12.17
CA ALA A 169 2.54 -8.34 13.15
C ALA A 169 3.10 -9.32 14.19
N ASN A 170 3.06 -8.92 15.47
CA ASN A 170 3.45 -9.83 16.55
C ASN A 170 2.26 -10.73 16.94
N ILE A 171 2.38 -12.05 16.79
CA ILE A 171 1.32 -12.99 17.17
C ILE A 171 1.10 -13.11 18.69
N GLU A 172 1.95 -12.48 19.49
CA GLU A 172 1.78 -12.34 20.95
C GLU A 172 0.78 -11.22 21.33
N VAL A 173 0.35 -10.37 20.38
CA VAL A 173 -0.60 -9.26 20.63
C VAL A 173 -1.84 -9.36 19.73
N GLY A 174 -2.99 -8.94 20.27
CA GLY A 174 -4.27 -9.00 19.57
C GLY A 174 -4.65 -10.41 19.09
N ASP A 175 -5.51 -10.48 18.08
CA ASP A 175 -6.02 -11.74 17.53
C ASP A 175 -5.14 -12.36 16.43
N PHE A 176 -3.90 -11.88 16.23
CA PHE A 176 -3.06 -12.31 15.10
C PHE A 176 -2.77 -13.83 15.09
N ALA A 177 -2.55 -14.45 16.26
CA ALA A 177 -2.38 -15.91 16.35
C ALA A 177 -3.61 -16.68 15.83
N SER A 178 -4.82 -16.22 16.18
CA SER A 178 -6.09 -16.78 15.71
C SER A 178 -6.31 -16.51 14.22
N PHE A 179 -5.96 -15.31 13.74
CA PHE A 179 -6.08 -14.88 12.34
C PHE A 179 -5.21 -15.74 11.40
N ILE A 180 -3.91 -15.90 11.68
CA ILE A 180 -3.05 -16.70 10.81
C ILE A 180 -3.40 -18.19 10.85
N LYS A 181 -3.85 -18.70 12.01
CA LYS A 181 -4.33 -20.08 12.15
C LYS A 181 -5.57 -20.34 11.29
N LYS A 182 -6.52 -19.39 11.22
CA LYS A 182 -7.68 -19.44 10.30
C LYS A 182 -7.26 -19.45 8.83
N LYS A 183 -6.16 -18.77 8.47
CA LYS A 183 -5.53 -18.80 7.12
C LYS A 183 -4.63 -20.02 6.88
N GLY A 184 -4.68 -21.05 7.75
CA GLY A 184 -3.91 -22.29 7.58
C GLY A 184 -2.41 -22.19 7.86
N VAL A 185 -1.93 -21.08 8.43
CA VAL A 185 -0.52 -20.91 8.79
C VAL A 185 -0.18 -21.80 9.99
N ARG A 186 0.82 -22.66 9.83
CA ARG A 186 1.23 -23.68 10.83
C ARG A 186 2.52 -23.37 11.59
N GLY A 187 3.16 -22.23 11.34
CA GLY A 187 4.38 -21.83 12.03
C GLY A 187 4.96 -20.51 11.50
N ILE A 188 5.80 -19.87 12.30
CA ILE A 188 6.43 -18.56 12.06
C ILE A 188 7.97 -18.69 12.01
N PRO A 189 8.72 -17.75 11.38
CA PRO A 189 8.26 -16.56 10.65
C PRO A 189 7.52 -16.92 9.35
N TYR A 190 6.46 -16.17 9.04
CA TYR A 190 5.62 -16.42 7.87
C TYR A 190 5.16 -15.10 7.27
N VAL A 191 5.25 -14.98 5.95
CA VAL A 191 4.80 -13.81 5.20
C VAL A 191 3.49 -14.12 4.49
N LEU A 192 2.48 -13.28 4.68
CA LEU A 192 1.35 -13.16 3.77
C LEU A 192 1.57 -11.98 2.84
N VAL A 193 1.28 -12.16 1.56
CA VAL A 193 1.13 -11.07 0.59
C VAL A 193 -0.36 -10.87 0.37
N PHE A 194 -0.81 -9.62 0.45
CA PHE A 194 -2.15 -9.18 0.11
C PHE A 194 -2.13 -8.42 -1.22
N ASN A 195 -3.17 -8.60 -2.02
CA ASN A 195 -3.36 -7.88 -3.28
C ASN A 195 -3.79 -6.42 -3.02
N SER A 196 -3.73 -5.56 -4.03
CA SER A 196 -4.13 -4.15 -3.93
C SER A 196 -5.64 -3.93 -3.72
N ASP A 197 -6.46 -4.98 -3.89
CA ASP A 197 -7.87 -5.01 -3.48
C ASP A 197 -8.07 -5.35 -1.97
N GLY A 198 -7.00 -5.70 -1.25
CA GLY A 198 -7.03 -6.13 0.15
C GLY A 198 -7.26 -7.64 0.38
N SER A 199 -7.38 -8.44 -0.68
CA SER A 199 -7.55 -9.91 -0.60
C SER A 199 -6.23 -10.66 -0.34
N ASP A 200 -6.34 -11.91 0.12
CA ASP A 200 -5.19 -12.81 0.27
C ASP A 200 -4.64 -13.20 -1.11
N LEU A 201 -3.40 -12.80 -1.41
CA LEU A 201 -2.75 -13.12 -2.68
C LEU A 201 -1.97 -14.44 -2.61
N ILE A 202 -1.00 -14.53 -1.70
CA ILE A 202 -0.19 -15.74 -1.49
C ILE A 202 0.54 -15.72 -0.14
N GLY A 203 0.75 -16.88 0.48
CA GLY A 203 1.46 -17.02 1.76
C GLY A 203 2.69 -17.92 1.68
N MET A 204 3.81 -17.54 2.31
CA MET A 204 5.07 -18.29 2.25
C MET A 204 5.92 -18.15 3.53
N GLY A 205 6.63 -19.23 3.89
CA GLY A 205 7.45 -19.26 5.10
C GLY A 205 8.73 -18.42 5.00
N ALA A 206 8.96 -17.54 5.98
CA ALA A 206 9.98 -16.49 5.96
C ALA A 206 11.21 -16.81 6.84
N SER A 207 11.54 -18.09 7.02
CA SER A 207 12.74 -18.52 7.75
C SER A 207 14.03 -18.11 7.03
N PHE A 208 15.14 -17.92 7.74
CA PHE A 208 16.41 -17.44 7.16
C PHE A 208 16.83 -18.21 5.87
N LYS A 209 16.73 -19.55 5.87
CA LYS A 209 17.02 -20.40 4.70
C LYS A 209 16.15 -20.13 3.46
N LYS A 210 14.98 -19.49 3.63
CA LYS A 210 14.03 -19.14 2.56
C LYS A 210 14.11 -17.68 2.10
N MET A 211 14.95 -16.84 2.71
CA MET A 211 15.03 -15.40 2.39
C MET A 211 15.34 -15.09 0.92
N GLU A 212 16.10 -15.96 0.25
CA GLU A 212 16.42 -15.81 -1.17
C GLU A 212 15.23 -16.16 -2.08
N SER A 213 14.47 -17.19 -1.71
CA SER A 213 13.22 -17.55 -2.39
C SER A 213 12.15 -16.48 -2.17
N LEU A 214 12.01 -15.95 -0.94
CA LEU A 214 11.09 -14.85 -0.62
C LEU A 214 11.35 -13.61 -1.49
N ARG A 215 12.61 -13.20 -1.70
CA ARG A 215 12.91 -12.06 -2.58
C ARG A 215 12.49 -12.33 -4.01
N LYS A 216 12.96 -13.42 -4.61
CA LYS A 216 12.60 -13.81 -6.00
C LYS A 216 11.10 -13.93 -6.21
N ASN A 217 10.37 -14.43 -5.20
CA ASN A 217 8.92 -14.49 -5.20
C ASN A 217 8.28 -13.08 -5.21
N LEU A 218 8.79 -12.14 -4.41
CA LEU A 218 8.30 -10.75 -4.39
C LEU A 218 8.68 -9.99 -5.67
N ASP A 219 9.89 -10.18 -6.21
CA ASP A 219 10.32 -9.59 -7.49
C ASP A 219 9.42 -10.09 -8.65
N PHE A 220 9.06 -11.38 -8.66
CA PHE A 220 8.11 -11.97 -9.60
C PHE A 220 6.68 -11.45 -9.40
N ILE A 221 6.19 -11.37 -8.16
CA ILE A 221 4.85 -10.83 -7.86
C ILE A 221 4.74 -9.34 -8.27
N ALA A 222 5.80 -8.54 -8.10
CA ALA A 222 5.83 -7.16 -8.57
C ALA A 222 5.68 -7.10 -10.10
N THR A 223 6.52 -7.82 -10.82
CA THR A 223 6.65 -7.74 -12.29
C THR A 223 5.55 -8.45 -13.08
N ALA A 224 4.90 -9.49 -12.55
CA ALA A 224 3.89 -10.25 -13.27
C ALA A 224 2.59 -9.46 -13.54
N GLU A 225 2.10 -9.46 -14.78
CA GLU A 225 0.87 -8.75 -15.18
C GLU A 225 -0.39 -9.34 -14.50
N LYS A 226 -0.54 -10.67 -14.54
CA LYS A 226 -1.67 -11.39 -13.92
C LYS A 226 -1.33 -11.75 -12.48
N LYS A 227 -2.00 -11.12 -11.50
CA LYS A 227 -1.85 -11.38 -10.07
C LYS A 227 -2.64 -12.63 -9.61
N ASP A 228 -2.45 -13.77 -10.27
CA ASP A 228 -3.06 -15.07 -9.93
C ASP A 228 -1.97 -16.13 -9.81
N PHE A 229 -1.75 -16.64 -8.60
CA PHE A 229 -0.53 -17.33 -8.23
C PHE A 229 -0.77 -18.63 -7.46
N VAL A 230 0.21 -19.54 -7.53
CA VAL A 230 0.37 -20.70 -6.64
C VAL A 230 1.82 -20.84 -6.20
N LEU A 231 2.05 -21.58 -5.12
CA LEU A 231 3.40 -22.06 -4.78
C LEU A 231 3.66 -23.39 -5.50
N ASP A 232 4.85 -23.52 -6.07
CA ASP A 232 5.39 -24.80 -6.52
C ASP A 232 5.84 -25.67 -5.32
N PRO A 233 6.18 -26.97 -5.53
CA PRO A 233 6.65 -27.84 -4.45
C PRO A 233 7.94 -27.39 -3.75
N ASN A 234 8.75 -26.54 -4.39
CA ASN A 234 9.99 -25.99 -3.84
C ASN A 234 9.74 -24.73 -2.97
N GLY A 235 8.59 -24.08 -3.15
CA GLY A 235 8.18 -22.84 -2.47
C GLY A 235 8.45 -21.56 -3.28
N PHE A 236 8.67 -21.68 -4.59
CA PHE A 236 8.66 -20.54 -5.50
C PHE A 236 7.24 -20.20 -5.94
N VAL A 237 7.00 -18.91 -6.20
CA VAL A 237 5.72 -18.43 -6.74
C VAL A 237 5.72 -18.57 -8.25
N ILE A 238 4.66 -19.16 -8.79
CA ILE A 238 4.39 -19.26 -10.23
C ILE A 238 2.97 -18.77 -10.52
N SER A 239 2.74 -18.26 -11.73
CA SER A 239 1.39 -17.89 -12.19
C SER A 239 0.53 -19.12 -12.46
N ARG A 240 -0.78 -18.95 -12.28
CA ARG A 240 -1.83 -19.91 -12.67
C ARG A 240 -2.42 -19.55 -14.04
#